data_AF-A0A1C5EX98-F1
#
_entry.id   AF-A0A1C5EX98-F1
#
_cell.length_a   1.000
_cell.length_b   1.000
_cell.length_c   1.000
_cell.angle_alpha   90.00
_cell.angle_beta   90.00
_cell.angle_gamma   90.00
#
_symmetry.space_group_name_H-M   'P 1'
#
loop_
_entity.id
_entity.type
_entity.pdbx_description
1 polymer ?
#
loop_
_entity_poly.entity_id
_entity_poly.type
_entity_poly.pdbx_seq_one_letter_code
_entity_poly.pdbx_strand_id
1 'polypeptide(L)'
;MPKTQARPEIVVLLCDTDVERQRETSKWYHLDGRPFSKDELSLLRRATRAEFDEIRTQHKRYEDYRRTMDQAPDALDQFLAPFWERLDVKRLGNAVELMNEDERAELDRLLGLIVDPIRPFTPYAF
;
A
#
# COMPACT_ATOMS: atom_id res chain seq x y z
N MET A 1 0.88 25.53 19.81
CA MET A 1 1.54 25.86 18.53
C MET A 1 0.62 25.43 17.41
N PRO A 2 0.44 26.23 16.33
CA PRO A 2 -0.28 25.76 15.17
C PRO A 2 0.43 24.52 14.62
N LYS A 3 -0.32 23.44 14.38
CA LYS A 3 0.23 22.24 13.73
C LYS A 3 0.75 22.69 12.37
N THR A 4 2.07 22.64 12.17
CA THR A 4 2.65 22.89 10.85
C THR A 4 2.17 21.77 9.96
N GLN A 5 1.39 22.11 8.94
CA GLN A 5 0.89 21.15 7.97
C GLN A 5 2.06 20.73 7.06
N ALA A 6 2.17 19.44 6.77
CA ALA A 6 3.16 18.93 5.84
C ALA A 6 2.90 19.50 4.43
N ARG A 7 3.96 19.97 3.78
CA ARG A 7 3.92 20.43 2.38
C ARG A 7 4.01 19.23 1.43
N PRO A 8 2.97 18.93 0.64
CA PRO A 8 2.94 17.73 -0.20
C PRO A 8 4.10 17.62 -1.19
N GLU A 9 4.53 18.74 -1.76
CA GLU A 9 5.64 18.79 -2.71
C GLU A 9 6.97 18.32 -2.10
N ILE A 10 7.20 18.59 -0.82
CA ILE A 10 8.40 18.12 -0.11
C ILE A 10 8.25 16.64 0.26
N VAL A 11 7.05 16.21 0.65
CA VAL A 11 6.78 14.80 0.98
C VAL A 11 7.01 13.91 -0.24
N VAL A 12 6.52 14.31 -1.41
CA VAL A 12 6.74 13.57 -2.67
C VAL A 12 8.24 13.46 -2.97
N LEU A 13 9.00 14.56 -2.88
CA LEU A 13 10.45 14.55 -3.10
C LEU A 13 11.20 13.65 -2.12
N LEU A 14 10.81 13.65 -0.84
CA LEU A 14 11.42 12.78 0.16
C LEU A 14 11.12 11.30 -0.11
N CYS A 15 9.90 10.97 -0.56
CA CYS A 15 9.53 9.62 -0.95
C CYS A 15 10.24 9.14 -2.22
N ASP A 16 10.55 10.04 -3.14
CA ASP A 16 11.27 9.76 -4.39
C ASP A 16 12.80 9.80 -4.22
N THR A 17 13.31 9.99 -3.00
CA THR A 17 14.76 10.01 -2.76
C THR A 17 15.32 8.59 -2.75
N ASP A 18 16.38 8.37 -3.54
CA ASP A 18 17.25 7.20 -3.42
C ASP A 18 18.15 7.34 -2.17
N VAL A 19 17.64 6.84 -1.05
CA VAL A 19 18.30 6.94 0.27
C VAL A 19 19.59 6.13 0.31
N GLU A 20 19.67 5.00 -0.39
CA GLU A 20 20.87 4.15 -0.41
C GLU A 20 22.01 4.89 -1.10
N ARG A 21 21.77 5.38 -2.32
CA ARG A 21 22.75 6.15 -3.07
C ARG A 21 23.10 7.47 -2.39
N GLN A 22 22.15 8.10 -1.70
CA GLN A 22 22.41 9.30 -0.92
C GLN A 22 23.41 9.04 0.22
N ARG A 23 23.28 7.90 0.91
CA ARG A 23 24.21 7.51 1.98
C ARG A 23 25.61 7.21 1.45
N GLU A 24 25.69 6.57 0.29
CA GLU A 24 26.98 6.22 -0.34
C GLU A 24 27.71 7.43 -0.92
N THR A 25 26.98 8.31 -1.60
CA THR A 25 27.58 9.38 -2.41
C THR A 25 27.48 10.76 -1.79
N SER A 26 26.72 10.91 -0.70
CA SER A 26 26.33 12.21 -0.10
C SER A 26 25.63 13.16 -1.08
N LYS A 27 25.10 12.66 -2.19
CA LYS A 27 24.38 13.41 -3.22
C LYS A 27 22.94 12.93 -3.30
N TRP A 28 22.03 13.84 -3.62
CA TRP A 28 20.60 13.54 -3.72
C TRP A 28 20.26 13.10 -5.13
N TYR A 29 19.67 11.92 -5.23
CA TYR A 29 19.21 11.31 -6.47
C TYR A 29 17.77 10.87 -6.30
N HIS A 30 17.00 10.97 -7.38
CA HIS A 30 15.68 10.36 -7.51
C HIS A 30 15.85 8.84 -7.57
N LEU A 31 14.79 8.09 -7.27
CA LEU A 31 14.76 6.63 -7.39
C LEU A 31 15.03 6.15 -8.83
N ASP A 32 14.72 6.99 -9.84
CA ASP A 32 15.06 6.72 -11.24
C ASP A 32 16.53 6.96 -11.60
N GLY A 33 17.35 7.38 -10.62
CA GLY A 33 18.77 7.62 -10.74
C GLY A 33 19.17 9.01 -11.24
N ARG A 34 18.21 9.88 -11.60
CA ARG A 34 18.50 11.29 -11.96
C ARG A 34 18.95 12.09 -10.73
N PRO A 35 19.90 13.03 -10.87
CA PRO A 35 20.25 13.93 -9.78
C PRO A 35 19.11 14.93 -9.53
N PHE A 36 18.91 15.30 -8.27
CA PHE A 36 18.01 16.38 -7.90
C PHE A 36 18.49 17.73 -8.47
N SER A 37 17.55 18.55 -8.92
CA SER A 37 17.78 19.94 -9.30
C SER A 37 18.07 20.84 -8.09
N LYS A 38 18.55 22.06 -8.35
CA LYS A 38 18.80 23.06 -7.29
C LYS A 38 17.52 23.44 -6.54
N ASP A 39 16.40 23.51 -7.24
CA ASP A 39 15.11 23.90 -6.65
C ASP A 39 14.55 22.78 -5.77
N GLU A 40 14.64 21.53 -6.21
CA GLU A 40 14.23 20.37 -5.40
C GLU A 40 15.11 20.23 -4.16
N LEU A 41 16.43 20.42 -4.28
CA LEU A 41 17.34 20.47 -3.13
C LEU A 41 16.99 21.61 -2.16
N SER A 42 16.59 22.77 -2.66
CA SER A 42 16.16 23.91 -1.85
C SER A 42 14.89 23.57 -1.05
N LEU A 43 13.94 22.88 -1.68
CA LEU A 43 12.73 22.38 -1.01
C LEU A 43 13.05 21.35 0.07
N LEU A 44 13.87 20.35 -0.24
CA LEU A 44 14.29 19.31 0.72
C LEU A 44 15.02 19.89 1.94
N ARG A 45 15.87 20.91 1.75
CA ARG A 45 16.56 21.60 2.85
C ARG A 45 15.61 22.32 3.80
N ARG A 46 14.39 22.62 3.35
CA ARG A 46 13.34 23.27 4.15
C ARG A 46 12.37 22.26 4.73
N ALA A 47 12.59 20.95 4.56
CA ALA A 47 11.78 19.91 5.17
C ALA A 47 11.78 20.07 6.70
N THR A 48 10.61 19.94 7.29
CA THR A 48 10.41 19.98 8.74
C THR A 48 10.00 18.60 9.23
N ARG A 49 9.91 18.45 10.55
CA ARG A 49 9.39 17.25 11.18
C ARG A 49 7.98 16.87 10.69
N ALA A 50 7.16 17.86 10.31
CA ALA A 50 5.81 17.60 9.80
C ALA A 50 5.83 16.74 8.53
N GLU A 51 6.73 17.01 7.59
CA GLU A 51 6.86 16.19 6.38
C GLU A 51 7.34 14.77 6.69
N PHE A 52 8.27 14.58 7.65
CA PHE A 52 8.69 13.24 8.07
C PHE A 52 7.62 12.46 8.86
N ASP A 53 6.76 13.15 9.62
CA ASP A 53 5.60 12.53 10.27
C ASP A 53 4.55 12.10 9.24
N GLU A 54 4.37 12.89 8.18
CA GLU A 54 3.46 12.58 7.07
C GLU A 54 3.93 11.36 6.27
N ILE A 55 5.22 11.26 5.92
CA ILE A 55 5.80 10.08 5.25
C ILE A 55 5.55 8.81 6.06
N ARG A 56 5.78 8.87 7.38
CA ARG A 56 5.53 7.73 8.28
C ARG A 56 4.06 7.32 8.29
N THR A 57 3.15 8.30 8.25
CA THR A 57 1.71 8.05 8.18
C THR A 57 1.35 7.36 6.87
N GLN A 58 1.90 7.81 5.75
CA GLN A 58 1.64 7.19 4.44
C GLN A 58 2.24 5.78 4.33
N HIS A 59 3.46 5.57 4.83
CA HIS A 59 4.06 4.24 4.89
C HIS A 59 3.20 3.29 5.72
N LYS A 60 2.69 3.74 6.87
CA LYS A 60 1.79 2.91 7.69
C LYS A 60 0.53 2.51 6.91
N ARG A 61 -0.13 3.44 6.20
CA ARG A 61 -1.30 3.12 5.37
C ARG A 61 -0.95 2.10 4.28
N TYR A 62 0.21 2.25 3.66
CA TYR A 62 0.69 1.30 2.67
C TYR A 62 0.97 -0.09 3.26
N GLU A 63 1.59 -0.16 4.45
CA GLU A 63 1.80 -1.40 5.17
C GLU A 63 0.48 -2.08 5.55
N ASP A 64 -0.52 -1.32 6.00
CA ASP A 64 -1.85 -1.84 6.32
C ASP A 64 -2.58 -2.33 5.06
N TYR A 65 -2.46 -1.62 3.93
CA TYR A 65 -2.94 -2.10 2.63
C TYR A 65 -2.26 -3.42 2.24
N ARG A 66 -0.92 -3.48 2.29
CA ARG A 66 -0.16 -4.70 1.97
C ARG A 66 -0.56 -5.86 2.86
N ARG A 67 -0.68 -5.64 4.17
CA ARG A 67 -1.14 -6.65 5.11
C ARG A 67 -2.52 -7.20 4.73
N THR A 68 -3.44 -6.33 4.30
CA THR A 68 -4.77 -6.75 3.84
C THR A 68 -4.67 -7.66 2.61
N MET A 69 -3.83 -7.32 1.64
CA MET A 69 -3.61 -8.13 0.43
C MET A 69 -2.94 -9.47 0.78
N ASP A 70 -1.89 -9.45 1.62
CA ASP A 70 -1.15 -10.64 2.03
C ASP A 70 -2.01 -11.62 2.85
N GLN A 71 -3.00 -11.11 3.59
CA GLN A 71 -3.95 -11.92 4.38
C GLN A 71 -5.17 -12.40 3.59
N ALA A 72 -5.39 -11.90 2.37
CA ALA A 72 -6.57 -12.24 1.59
C ALA A 72 -6.70 -13.75 1.27
N PRO A 73 -5.63 -14.51 0.96
CA PRO A 73 -5.72 -15.95 0.76
C PRO A 73 -6.21 -16.71 2.00
N ASP A 74 -5.64 -16.41 3.17
CA ASP A 74 -6.05 -17.05 4.43
C ASP A 74 -7.50 -16.69 4.79
N ALA A 75 -7.90 -15.44 4.53
CA ALA A 75 -9.28 -14.99 4.72
C ALA A 75 -10.25 -15.71 3.77
N LEU A 76 -9.86 -15.95 2.52
CA LEU A 76 -10.64 -16.72 1.55
C LEU A 76 -10.82 -18.17 2.00
N ASP A 77 -9.76 -18.81 2.49
CA ASP A 77 -9.83 -20.19 2.99
C ASP A 77 -10.78 -20.30 4.19
N GLN A 78 -10.69 -19.37 5.15
CA GLN A 78 -11.58 -19.31 6.30
C GLN A 78 -13.03 -19.05 5.89
N PHE A 79 -13.25 -18.14 4.93
CA PHE A 79 -14.57 -17.84 4.39
C PHE A 79 -15.20 -19.06 3.70
N LEU A 80 -14.41 -19.83 2.94
CA LEU A 80 -14.91 -20.98 2.19
C LEU A 80 -15.09 -22.25 3.05
N ALA A 81 -14.38 -22.37 4.17
CA ALA A 81 -14.42 -23.52 5.07
C ALA A 81 -15.85 -24.03 5.39
N PRO A 82 -16.82 -23.22 5.86
CA PRO A 82 -18.16 -23.69 6.18
C PRO A 82 -18.94 -24.22 4.96
N PHE A 83 -18.65 -23.72 3.76
CA PHE A 83 -19.27 -24.22 2.52
C PHE A 83 -18.67 -25.57 2.13
N TRP A 84 -17.36 -25.75 2.31
CA TRP A 84 -16.68 -27.03 2.06
C TRP A 84 -17.16 -28.17 2.95
N GLU A 85 -17.54 -27.88 4.19
CA GLU A 85 -18.07 -28.88 5.11
C GLU A 85 -19.44 -29.41 4.69
N ARG A 86 -20.21 -28.61 3.94
CA ARG A 86 -21.57 -28.94 3.47
C ARG A 86 -21.59 -29.65 2.11
N LEU A 87 -20.44 -29.79 1.45
CA LEU A 87 -20.33 -30.30 0.09
C LEU A 87 -19.63 -31.66 0.04
N ASP A 88 -20.30 -32.62 -0.58
CA ASP A 88 -19.69 -33.92 -0.92
C ASP A 88 -18.55 -33.77 -1.93
N VAL A 89 -18.67 -32.80 -2.84
CA VAL A 89 -17.65 -32.47 -3.85
C VAL A 89 -17.21 -31.01 -3.64
N LYS A 90 -16.00 -30.83 -3.11
CA LYS A 90 -15.39 -29.53 -2.77
C LYS A 90 -14.90 -28.80 -4.03
N ARG A 91 -15.82 -28.10 -4.70
CA ARG A 91 -15.56 -27.25 -5.87
C ARG A 91 -16.17 -25.88 -5.66
N LEU A 92 -15.45 -24.82 -6.04
CA LEU A 92 -15.91 -23.44 -5.82
C LEU A 92 -17.26 -23.16 -6.45
N GLY A 93 -17.51 -23.68 -7.66
CA GLY A 93 -18.84 -23.56 -8.29
C GLY A 93 -19.97 -24.13 -7.42
N ASN A 94 -19.75 -25.26 -6.75
CA ASN A 94 -20.75 -25.86 -5.86
C ASN A 94 -20.91 -25.05 -4.56
N ALA A 95 -19.84 -24.43 -4.04
CA ALA A 95 -19.93 -23.57 -2.86
C ALA A 95 -20.70 -22.29 -3.18
N VAL A 96 -20.48 -21.71 -4.36
CA VAL A 96 -21.22 -20.53 -4.85
C VAL A 96 -22.73 -20.80 -4.90
N GLU A 97 -23.17 -22.01 -5.27
CA GLU A 97 -24.60 -22.37 -5.25
C GLU A 97 -25.23 -22.33 -3.84
N LEU A 98 -24.43 -22.49 -2.78
CA LEU A 98 -24.88 -22.40 -1.39
C LEU A 98 -24.89 -20.97 -0.84
N MET A 99 -24.26 -20.03 -1.55
CA MET A 99 -24.07 -18.65 -1.10
C MET A 99 -25.26 -17.76 -1.43
N ASN A 100 -25.63 -16.91 -0.47
CA ASN A 100 -26.51 -15.77 -0.69
C ASN A 100 -25.78 -14.61 -1.39
N GLU A 101 -26.50 -13.51 -1.63
CA GLU A 101 -25.97 -12.34 -2.35
C GLU A 101 -24.81 -11.66 -1.60
N ASP A 102 -24.92 -11.48 -0.29
CA ASP A 102 -23.87 -10.86 0.54
C ASP A 102 -22.60 -11.73 0.58
N GLU A 103 -22.77 -13.06 0.68
CA GLU A 103 -21.68 -14.02 0.66
C GLU A 103 -20.97 -14.05 -0.71
N ARG A 104 -21.72 -13.93 -1.80
CA ARG A 104 -21.13 -13.80 -3.15
C ARG A 104 -20.37 -12.49 -3.30
N ALA A 105 -20.90 -11.39 -2.77
CA ALA A 105 -20.21 -10.11 -2.78
C ALA A 105 -18.89 -10.16 -1.97
N GLU A 106 -18.86 -10.83 -0.83
CA GLU A 106 -17.61 -11.02 -0.06
C GLU A 106 -16.64 -11.96 -0.78
N LEU A 107 -17.12 -13.02 -1.43
CA LEU A 107 -16.27 -13.87 -2.27
C LEU A 107 -15.61 -13.06 -3.39
N ASP A 108 -16.38 -12.26 -4.11
CA ASP A 108 -15.85 -11.41 -5.19
C ASP A 108 -14.86 -10.38 -4.66
N ARG A 109 -15.11 -9.81 -3.47
CA ARG A 109 -14.17 -8.90 -2.79
C ARG A 109 -12.85 -9.58 -2.49
N LEU A 110 -12.87 -10.77 -1.88
CA LEU A 110 -11.66 -11.52 -1.50
C LEU A 110 -10.89 -11.99 -2.73
N LEU A 111 -11.58 -12.47 -3.77
CA LEU A 111 -10.95 -12.83 -5.04
C LEU A 111 -10.31 -11.61 -5.71
N GLY A 112 -10.96 -10.45 -5.69
CA GLY A 112 -10.39 -9.20 -6.17
C GLY A 112 -9.07 -8.85 -5.47
N LEU A 113 -9.00 -9.00 -4.14
CA LEU A 113 -7.77 -8.77 -3.39
C LEU A 113 -6.63 -9.74 -3.74
N ILE A 114 -6.95 -10.96 -4.17
CA ILE A 114 -5.94 -11.99 -4.51
C ILE A 114 -5.44 -11.85 -5.96
N VAL A 115 -6.34 -11.53 -6.88
CA VAL A 115 -6.03 -11.46 -8.31
C VAL A 115 -5.37 -10.13 -8.67
N ASP A 116 -5.73 -9.04 -7.98
CA ASP A 116 -5.16 -7.73 -8.27
C ASP A 116 -3.69 -7.67 -7.82
N PRO A 117 -2.77 -7.21 -8.68
CA PRO A 117 -1.39 -7.02 -8.29
C PRO A 117 -1.31 -5.97 -7.17
N ILE A 118 -0.45 -6.25 -6.18
CA ILE A 118 -0.15 -5.30 -5.11
C ILE A 118 0.36 -4.00 -5.74
N ARG A 119 -0.36 -2.91 -5.48
CA ARG A 119 0.04 -1.58 -5.96
C ARG A 119 1.39 -1.20 -5.34
N PRO A 120 2.34 -0.65 -6.11
CA PRO A 120 3.56 -0.11 -5.55
C PRO A 120 3.24 1.08 -4.63
N PHE A 121 4.13 1.36 -3.69
CA PHE A 121 4.01 2.57 -2.88
C PHE A 121 4.01 3.81 -3.79
N THR A 122 3.05 4.70 -3.57
CA THR A 122 2.90 5.97 -4.28
C THR A 122 2.39 6.99 -3.26
N PRO A 123 3.08 8.13 -3.07
CA PRO A 123 2.65 9.13 -2.10
C PRO A 123 1.21 9.58 -2.32
N TYR A 124 0.44 9.68 -1.25
CA TYR A 124 -0.97 10.09 -1.23
C TYR A 124 -1.95 9.17 -1.99
N ALA A 125 -1.56 7.94 -2.33
CA ALA A 125 -2.44 6.97 -3.00
C ALA A 125 -3.14 5.96 -2.07
N PHE A 126 -2.89 6.02 -0.75
CA PHE A 126 -3.35 5.07 0.28
C PHE A 126 -3.94 5.77 1.52
#